data_AF-A0A0S1SJP2-F1
#
_entry.id   AF-A0A0S1SJP2-F1
#
_cell.length_a   1.000
_cell.length_b   1.000
_cell.length_c   1.000
_cell.angle_alpha   90.00
_cell.angle_beta   90.00
_cell.angle_gamma   90.00
#
_symmetry.space_group_name_H-M   'P 1'
#
loop_
_entity.id
_entity.type
_entity.pdbx_description
1 polymer ?
#
loop_
_entity_poly.entity_id
_entity_poly.type
_entity_poly.pdbx_seq_one_letter_code
_entity_poly.pdbx_strand_id
1 'polypeptide(L)'
;MSSSFIPPVEVARYAAEGLRLRRKWKRGGTMVGVARARDLKNRRPLSQRTILRMVSFFARHEVDKRGKDFGNPDHPSNGLIAWFLWGGDPGKKWANTIKARLKASSRSPHSG
;
A
#
# COMPACT_ATOMS: atom_id res chain seq x y z
N MET A 1 5.86 -22.92 -6.54
CA MET A 1 4.86 -22.41 -5.57
C MET A 1 4.76 -20.89 -5.72
N SER A 2 3.56 -20.33 -5.89
CA SER A 2 3.37 -18.88 -5.91
C SER A 2 3.43 -18.35 -4.47
N SER A 3 4.51 -17.67 -4.08
CA SER A 3 4.62 -17.06 -2.76
C SER A 3 3.51 -16.01 -2.57
N SER A 4 2.76 -16.15 -1.48
CA SER A 4 1.73 -15.19 -1.07
C SER A 4 2.13 -14.48 0.22
N PHE A 5 1.75 -13.22 0.34
CA PHE A 5 2.17 -12.34 1.43
C PHE A 5 0.95 -11.81 2.18
N ILE A 6 0.87 -12.08 3.48
CA ILE A 6 -0.19 -11.60 4.35
C ILE A 6 0.16 -10.18 4.85
N PRO A 7 -0.72 -9.18 4.67
CA PRO A 7 -0.46 -7.84 5.19
C PRO A 7 -0.54 -7.83 6.73
N PRO A 8 0.36 -7.09 7.40
CA PRO A 8 0.31 -6.85 8.83
C PRO A 8 -0.98 -6.15 9.28
N VAL A 9 -1.31 -6.27 10.56
CA VAL A 9 -2.50 -5.64 11.17
C VAL A 9 -2.51 -4.13 10.96
N GLU A 10 -1.35 -3.48 11.08
CA GLU A 10 -1.26 -2.02 10.85
C GLU A 10 -1.64 -1.64 9.42
N VAL A 11 -1.17 -2.38 8.41
CA VAL A 11 -1.53 -2.15 7.01
C VAL A 11 -3.04 -2.28 6.80
N ALA A 12 -3.65 -3.28 7.42
CA ALA A 12 -5.10 -3.48 7.39
C ALA A 12 -5.87 -2.31 8.04
N ARG A 13 -5.37 -1.78 9.16
CA ARG A 13 -5.96 -0.62 9.86
C ARG A 13 -5.95 0.64 8.99
N TYR A 14 -4.83 0.97 8.35
CA TYR A 14 -4.75 2.11 7.44
C TYR A 14 -5.63 1.93 6.20
N ALA A 15 -5.70 0.72 5.65
CA ALA A 15 -6.59 0.42 4.52
C ALA A 15 -8.08 0.60 4.88
N ALA A 16 -8.48 0.16 6.07
CA ALA A 16 -9.84 0.38 6.58
C ALA A 16 -10.14 1.88 6.75
N GLU A 17 -9.18 2.63 7.29
CA GLU A 17 -9.31 4.08 7.45
C GLU A 17 -9.40 4.80 6.10
N GLY A 18 -8.59 4.41 5.11
CA GLY A 18 -8.66 4.94 3.75
C GLY A 18 -10.04 4.73 3.11
N LEU A 19 -10.67 3.58 3.34
CA LEU A 19 -12.04 3.31 2.87
C LEU A 19 -13.09 4.15 3.61
N ARG A 20 -12.90 4.39 4.91
CA ARG A 20 -13.76 5.27 5.71
C ARG A 20 -13.69 6.71 5.18
N LEU A 21 -12.48 7.23 4.99
CA LEU A 21 -12.24 8.57 4.43
C LEU A 21 -12.81 8.69 3.01
N ARG A 22 -12.58 7.68 2.16
CA ARG A 22 -13.12 7.68 0.78
C ARG A 22 -14.64 7.73 0.75
N ARG A 23 -15.30 7.05 1.69
CA ARG A 23 -16.77 7.06 1.84
C ARG A 23 -17.27 8.42 2.30
N LYS A 24 -16.60 9.03 3.29
CA LYS A 24 -16.95 10.35 3.83
C LYS A 24 -16.80 11.46 2.79
N TRP A 25 -15.64 11.52 2.13
CA TRP A 25 -15.27 12.66 1.28
C TRP A 25 -15.58 12.46 -0.20
N LYS A 26 -15.95 11.24 -0.61
CA LYS A 26 -16.26 10.88 -2.01
C LYS A 26 -15.15 11.24 -3.03
N ARG A 27 -13.90 11.42 -2.58
CA ARG A 27 -12.70 11.69 -3.40
C ARG A 27 -11.47 10.93 -2.91
N GLY A 28 -10.41 10.92 -3.71
CA GLY A 28 -9.12 10.28 -3.40
C GLY A 28 -9.01 8.82 -3.87
N GLY A 29 -7.97 8.51 -4.64
CA GLY A 29 -7.72 7.19 -5.19
C GLY A 29 -8.70 6.73 -6.29
N THR A 30 -8.32 5.67 -6.99
CA THR A 30 -9.12 5.03 -8.05
C THR A 30 -9.82 3.77 -7.51
N MET A 31 -10.69 3.16 -8.33
CA MET A 31 -11.32 1.87 -7.99
C MET A 31 -10.28 0.76 -7.74
N VAL A 32 -9.10 0.84 -8.36
CA VAL A 32 -7.97 -0.05 -8.08
C VAL A 32 -7.48 0.12 -6.64
N GLY A 33 -7.38 1.37 -6.16
CA GLY A 33 -7.04 1.66 -4.77
C GLY A 33 -8.10 1.17 -3.79
N VAL A 34 -9.39 1.33 -4.13
CA VAL A 34 -10.50 0.81 -3.30
C VAL A 34 -10.48 -0.72 -3.22
N ALA A 35 -10.28 -1.41 -4.35
CA ALA A 35 -10.14 -2.86 -4.36
C ALA A 35 -8.94 -3.32 -3.53
N ARG A 36 -7.79 -2.65 -3.69
CA ARG A 36 -6.58 -2.91 -2.90
C ARG A 36 -6.84 -2.75 -1.41
N ALA A 37 -7.52 -1.68 -1.00
CA ALA A 37 -7.85 -1.44 0.40
C ALA A 37 -8.76 -2.54 0.98
N ARG A 38 -9.70 -3.06 0.18
CA ARG A 38 -10.55 -4.19 0.59
C ARG A 38 -9.74 -5.47 0.81
N ASP A 39 -8.78 -5.77 -0.06
CA ASP A 39 -7.89 -6.92 0.13
C ASP A 39 -7.02 -6.75 1.39
N LEU A 40 -6.44 -5.56 1.56
CA LEU A 40 -5.57 -5.25 2.69
C LEU A 40 -6.30 -5.29 4.04
N LYS A 41 -7.47 -4.65 4.15
CA LYS A 41 -8.23 -4.64 5.42
C LYS A 41 -8.64 -6.04 5.87
N ASN A 42 -8.93 -6.93 4.90
CA ASN A 42 -9.36 -8.30 5.14
C ASN A 42 -8.17 -9.25 5.27
N ARG A 43 -6.94 -8.73 5.28
CA ARG A 43 -5.68 -9.47 5.34
C ARG A 43 -5.57 -10.61 4.34
N ARG A 44 -6.10 -10.38 3.13
CA ARG A 44 -6.03 -11.38 2.05
C ARG A 44 -4.57 -11.61 1.63
N PRO A 45 -4.19 -12.86 1.30
CA PRO A 45 -2.87 -13.14 0.75
C PRO A 45 -2.65 -12.42 -0.58
N LEU A 46 -1.54 -11.71 -0.71
CA LEU A 46 -1.18 -10.97 -1.92
C LEU A 46 -0.08 -11.67 -2.71
N SER A 47 -0.19 -11.66 -4.03
CA SER A 47 0.87 -12.16 -4.93
C SER A 47 2.08 -11.23 -4.96
N GLN A 48 3.25 -11.76 -5.35
CA GLN A 48 4.45 -10.97 -5.64
C GLN A 48 4.17 -9.79 -6.59
N ARG A 49 3.42 -10.02 -7.67
CA ARG A 49 3.05 -8.97 -8.63
C ARG A 49 2.30 -7.83 -7.96
N THR A 50 1.42 -8.16 -7.02
CA THR A 50 0.69 -7.18 -6.23
C THR A 50 1.62 -6.37 -5.34
N ILE A 51 2.55 -7.03 -4.63
CA ILE A 51 3.53 -6.33 -3.78
C ILE A 51 4.37 -5.35 -4.60
N LEU A 52 4.86 -5.76 -5.77
CA LEU A 52 5.63 -4.88 -6.64
C LEU A 52 4.81 -3.68 -7.11
N ARG A 53 3.51 -3.88 -7.38
CA ARG A 53 2.58 -2.77 -7.69
C ARG A 53 2.43 -1.81 -6.52
N MET A 54 2.37 -2.30 -5.28
CA MET A 54 2.34 -1.44 -4.09
C MET A 54 3.63 -0.60 -4.00
N VAL A 55 4.80 -1.20 -4.22
CA VAL A 55 6.07 -0.45 -4.22
C VAL A 55 6.07 0.65 -5.29
N SER A 56 5.67 0.34 -6.52
CA SER A 56 5.58 1.33 -7.60
C SER A 56 4.54 2.42 -7.31
N PHE A 57 3.46 2.11 -6.60
CA PHE A 57 2.50 3.11 -6.15
C PHE A 57 3.17 4.09 -5.18
N PHE A 58 3.76 3.58 -4.09
CA PHE A 58 4.34 4.44 -3.06
C PHE A 58 5.51 5.29 -3.57
N ALA A 59 6.35 4.74 -4.44
CA ALA A 59 7.46 5.49 -5.03
C ALA A 59 6.99 6.72 -5.84
N ARG A 60 5.88 6.60 -6.57
CA ARG A 60 5.35 7.71 -7.39
C ARG A 60 4.56 8.74 -6.59
N HIS A 61 3.94 8.33 -5.49
CA HIS A 61 3.06 9.19 -4.68
C HIS A 61 3.74 9.69 -3.41
N GLU A 62 5.03 9.45 -3.21
CA GLU A 62 5.78 10.03 -2.09
C GLU A 62 5.77 11.57 -2.15
N VAL A 63 5.79 12.12 -3.37
CA VAL A 63 5.75 13.58 -3.61
C VAL A 63 4.42 14.19 -3.13
N ASP A 64 3.33 13.43 -3.12
CA ASP A 64 2.02 13.90 -2.66
C ASP A 64 2.04 14.30 -1.18
N LYS A 65 2.97 13.75 -0.39
CA LYS A 65 3.18 14.10 1.02
C LYS A 65 3.60 15.55 1.23
N ARG A 66 4.17 16.18 0.20
CA ARG A 66 4.59 17.58 0.21
C ARG A 66 3.46 18.54 -0.17
N GLY A 67 2.31 18.01 -0.60
CA GLY A 67 1.14 18.81 -0.94
C GLY A 67 0.49 19.43 0.30
N LYS A 68 -0.16 20.58 0.11
CA LYS A 68 -0.96 21.24 1.15
C LYS A 68 -2.02 20.26 1.69
N ASP A 69 -2.26 20.29 3.00
CA ASP A 69 -3.27 19.48 3.69
C ASP A 69 -3.09 17.95 3.61
N PHE A 70 -1.89 17.44 3.27
CA PHE A 70 -1.65 15.99 3.26
C PHE A 70 -1.89 15.35 4.65
N GLY A 71 -1.61 16.06 5.74
CA GLY A 71 -1.82 15.57 7.11
C GLY A 71 -3.10 16.09 7.77
N ASN A 72 -3.94 16.85 7.06
CA ASN A 72 -5.09 17.53 7.68
C ASN A 72 -6.20 16.51 8.03
N PRO A 73 -6.48 16.25 9.32
CA PRO A 73 -7.48 15.27 9.73
C PRO A 73 -8.91 15.71 9.41
N ASP A 74 -9.16 17.02 9.35
CA ASP A 74 -10.47 17.61 9.11
C ASP A 74 -10.78 17.75 7.63
N HIS A 75 -9.76 17.87 6.78
CA HIS A 75 -9.92 17.91 5.33
C HIS A 75 -8.76 17.21 4.61
N PRO A 76 -8.69 15.86 4.63
CA PRO A 76 -7.56 15.12 4.08
C PRO A 76 -7.41 15.35 2.58
N SER A 77 -6.17 15.49 2.10
CA SER A 77 -5.91 15.62 0.66
C SER A 77 -6.31 14.35 -0.12
N ASN A 78 -6.51 14.48 -1.43
CA ASN A 78 -6.74 13.30 -2.30
C ASN A 78 -5.58 12.31 -2.22
N GLY A 79 -4.36 12.83 -2.07
CA GLY A 79 -3.13 12.04 -1.88
C GLY A 79 -3.17 11.24 -0.59
N LEU A 80 -3.60 11.83 0.53
CA LEU A 80 -3.69 11.12 1.82
C LEU A 80 -4.69 9.95 1.76
N ILE A 81 -5.89 10.20 1.20
CA ILE A 81 -6.89 9.15 1.06
C ILE A 81 -6.36 8.02 0.19
N ALA A 82 -5.74 8.35 -0.96
CA ALA A 82 -5.11 7.35 -1.81
C ALA A 82 -3.99 6.60 -1.07
N TRP A 83 -3.14 7.30 -0.32
CA TRP A 83 -2.06 6.70 0.47
C TRP A 83 -2.58 5.66 1.45
N PHE A 84 -3.67 5.99 2.16
CA PHE A 84 -4.28 5.10 3.14
C PHE A 84 -4.97 3.90 2.47
N LEU A 85 -5.61 4.08 1.30
CA LEU A 85 -6.18 2.96 0.54
C LEU A 85 -5.12 1.91 0.17
N TRP A 86 -3.85 2.30 0.06
CA TRP A 86 -2.74 1.37 -0.20
C TRP A 86 -2.05 0.86 1.08
N GLY A 87 -2.55 1.23 2.26
CA GLY A 87 -2.06 0.76 3.55
C GLY A 87 -1.11 1.73 4.28
N GLY A 88 -0.99 2.97 3.80
CA GLY A 88 -0.22 4.01 4.46
C GLY A 88 1.29 3.72 4.53
N ASP A 89 1.97 4.40 5.46
CA ASP A 89 3.39 4.18 5.71
C ASP A 89 3.74 2.74 6.15
N PRO A 90 2.91 2.06 6.97
CA PRO A 90 3.11 0.64 7.23
C PRO A 90 3.06 -0.20 5.96
N GLY A 91 2.14 0.10 5.05
CA GLY A 91 2.02 -0.57 3.75
C GLY A 91 3.25 -0.37 2.87
N LYS A 92 3.78 0.86 2.83
CA LYS A 92 5.03 1.18 2.12
C LYS A 92 6.21 0.40 2.68
N LYS A 93 6.41 0.43 4.01
CA LYS A 93 7.50 -0.27 4.68
C LYS A 93 7.42 -1.77 4.40
N TRP A 94 6.26 -2.36 4.60
CA TRP A 94 6.01 -3.78 4.38
C TRP A 94 6.29 -4.22 2.93
N ALA A 95 5.76 -3.50 1.95
CA ALA A 95 5.96 -3.83 0.54
C ALA A 95 7.45 -3.74 0.13
N ASN A 96 8.17 -2.74 0.63
CA ASN A 96 9.61 -2.59 0.40
C ASN A 96 10.42 -3.72 1.06
N THR A 97 10.09 -4.13 2.29
CA THR A 97 10.72 -5.26 2.96
C THR A 97 10.56 -6.55 2.15
N ILE A 98 9.36 -6.83 1.62
CA ILE A 98 9.14 -8.02 0.79
C ILE A 98 9.93 -7.91 -0.52
N LYS A 99 9.93 -6.76 -1.19
CA LYS A 99 10.73 -6.55 -2.42
C LYS A 99 12.22 -6.82 -2.18
N ALA A 100 12.77 -6.41 -1.04
CA ALA A 100 14.15 -6.67 -0.68
C ALA A 100 14.41 -8.19 -0.51
N ARG A 101 13.51 -8.91 0.16
CA ARG A 101 13.59 -10.38 0.31
C ARG A 101 13.56 -11.09 -1.04
N LEU A 102 12.65 -10.70 -1.93
CA LEU A 102 12.54 -11.25 -3.27
C LEU A 102 13.83 -11.05 -4.10
N LYS A 103 14.47 -9.88 -3.99
CA LYS A 103 15.75 -9.61 -4.65
C LYS A 103 16.90 -10.45 -4.10
N ALA A 104 16.93 -10.68 -2.79
CA ALA A 104 17.94 -11.51 -2.16
C ALA A 104 17.81 -12.97 -2.62
N SER A 105 16.59 -13.51 -2.68
CA SER A 105 16.34 -14.87 -3.18
C SER A 105 16.66 -15.07 -4.66
N SER A 106 16.57 -14.01 -5.49
CA SER A 106 16.98 -14.07 -6.90
C SER A 106 18.49 -13.96 -7.13
N ARG A 107 19.26 -13.61 -6.09
CA ARG A 107 20.71 -13.35 -6.16
C ARG A 107 21.57 -14.48 -5.61
N SER A 108 21.00 -15.64 -5.27
CA SER A 108 21.82 -16.80 -4.89
C SER A 108 22.76 -17.16 -6.06
N PRO A 109 24.09 -17.14 -5.86
CA PRO A 109 25.01 -17.57 -6.89
C PRO A 109 24.79 -19.06 -7.11
N HIS A 110 24.49 -19.44 -8.34
CA HIS A 110 24.81 -20.79 -8.78
C HIS A 110 26.34 -20.88 -8.72
N SER A 111 26.86 -21.45 -7.64
CA SER A 111 28.21 -21.98 -7.60
C SER A 111 28.20 -23.25 -8.43
N GLY A 112 28.68 -23.13 -9.67
CA GLY A 112 29.13 -24.22 -10.52
C GLY A 112 30.61 -24.03 -10.79
#